data_AF-A0AAW0K0G2-F1
#
_entry.id   AF-A0AAW0K0G2-F1
#
_cell.length_a   1.000
_cell.length_b   1.000
_cell.length_c   1.000
_cell.angle_alpha   90.00
_cell.angle_beta   90.00
_cell.angle_gamma   90.00
#
_symmetry.space_group_name_H-M   'P 1'
#
loop_
_entity.id
_entity.type
_entity.pdbx_description
1 polymer ?
#
loop_
_entity_poly.entity_id
_entity_poly.type
_entity_poly.pdbx_seq_one_letter_code
_entity_poly.pdbx_strand_id
1 'polypeptide(L)'
;MNSHFLALSSLVTLFFFLTILPPSYCTDDERFVECRRPFDCGRIKNISYPFLRDNRPEPCGIPEFKLTCRDNEYPIISLKN
;
A
#
# COMPACT_ATOMS: atom_id res chain seq x y z
N MET A 1 45.00 -3.64 20.46
CA MET A 1 43.61 -3.99 20.07
C MET A 1 43.57 -4.01 18.55
N ASN A 2 43.44 -5.19 17.95
CA ASN A 2 43.81 -5.39 16.55
C ASN A 2 42.68 -4.89 15.63
N SER A 3 42.97 -3.91 14.78
CA SER A 3 42.04 -3.31 13.82
C SER A 3 41.34 -4.37 12.94
N HIS A 4 42.06 -5.43 12.58
CA HIS A 4 41.51 -6.58 11.85
C HIS A 4 40.43 -7.33 12.62
N PHE A 5 40.57 -7.46 13.95
CA PHE A 5 39.57 -8.13 14.79
C PHE A 5 38.29 -7.31 14.92
N LEU A 6 38.40 -5.98 15.02
CA LEU A 6 37.25 -5.07 15.01
C LEU A 6 36.52 -5.08 13.67
N ALA A 7 37.26 -5.12 12.56
CA ALA A 7 36.70 -5.23 11.22
C ALA A 7 35.96 -6.57 11.02
N LEU A 8 36.54 -7.69 11.46
CA LEU A 8 35.89 -9.00 11.39
C LEU A 8 34.60 -9.02 12.23
N SER A 9 34.66 -8.51 13.45
CA SER A 9 33.50 -8.44 14.35
C SER A 9 32.36 -7.64 13.73
N SER A 10 32.67 -6.48 13.13
CA SER A 10 31.70 -5.64 12.42
C SER A 10 31.06 -6.31 11.21
N LEU A 11 31.83 -7.06 10.43
CA LEU A 11 31.32 -7.80 9.27
C LEU A 11 30.38 -8.94 9.70
N VAL A 12 30.76 -9.65 10.76
CA VAL A 12 29.96 -10.74 11.33
C VAL A 12 28.62 -10.21 11.86
N THR A 13 28.62 -9.10 12.61
CA THR A 13 27.38 -8.51 13.11
C THR A 13 26.48 -8.04 11.97
N LEU A 14 27.03 -7.35 10.96
CA LEU A 14 26.27 -6.92 9.78
C LEU A 14 25.63 -8.11 9.05
N PHE A 15 26.37 -9.20 8.86
CA PHE A 15 25.83 -10.42 8.25
C PHE A 15 24.67 -10.98 9.07
N PHE A 16 24.81 -11.07 10.39
CA PHE A 16 23.72 -11.51 11.26
C PHE A 16 22.50 -10.60 11.14
N PHE A 17 22.65 -9.27 11.16
CA PHE A 17 21.54 -8.34 10.96
C PHE A 17 20.83 -8.56 9.63
N LEU A 18 21.57 -8.72 8.53
CA LEU A 18 21.00 -8.98 7.20
C LEU A 18 20.24 -10.31 7.12
N THR A 19 20.65 -11.32 7.89
CA THR A 19 19.94 -12.62 7.96
C THR A 19 18.73 -12.62 8.88
N ILE A 20 18.73 -11.78 9.93
CA ILE A 20 17.65 -11.72 10.93
C ILE A 20 16.55 -10.74 10.50
N LEU A 21 16.90 -9.67 9.80
CA LEU A 21 15.92 -8.74 9.25
C LEU A 21 15.16 -9.44 8.11
N PRO A 22 13.84 -9.65 8.25
CA PRO A 22 13.06 -10.20 7.15
C PRO A 22 13.18 -9.23 5.96
N PRO A 23 13.45 -9.74 4.75
CA PRO A 23 13.49 -8.90 3.57
C PRO A 23 12.11 -8.26 3.36
N SER A 24 12.07 -6.93 3.24
CA SER A 24 10.86 -6.20 2.85
C SER A 24 10.72 -6.28 1.33
N TYR A 25 9.87 -7.19 0.87
CA TYR A 25 9.46 -7.20 -0.53
C TYR A 25 8.13 -6.45 -0.66
N CYS A 26 8.07 -5.49 -1.59
CA CYS A 26 6.80 -4.98 -2.10
C CYS A 26 6.23 -6.04 -3.06
N THR A 27 5.81 -7.18 -2.53
CA THR A 27 5.02 -8.12 -3.32
C THR A 27 3.63 -7.52 -3.46
N ASP A 28 3.16 -7.35 -4.70
CA ASP A 28 1.74 -7.13 -4.92
C ASP A 28 1.03 -8.40 -4.46
N ASP A 29 0.47 -8.35 -3.25
CA ASP A 29 -0.48 -9.36 -2.81
C ASP A 29 -1.63 -9.36 -3.82
N GLU A 30 -1.98 -10.52 -4.35
CA GLU A 30 -3.09 -10.64 -5.29
C GLU A 30 -4.39 -10.04 -4.71
N ARG A 31 -4.55 -10.07 -3.39
CA ARG A 31 -5.67 -9.45 -2.66
C ARG A 31 -5.72 -7.92 -2.81
N PHE A 32 -4.59 -7.26 -3.04
CA PHE A 32 -4.48 -5.80 -3.18
C PHE A 32 -4.44 -5.31 -4.64
N VAL A 33 -4.31 -6.20 -5.63
CA VAL A 33 -4.35 -5.83 -7.06
C VAL A 33 -5.65 -5.08 -7.38
N GLU A 34 -6.78 -5.56 -6.85
CA GLU A 34 -8.08 -4.92 -7.04
C GLU A 34 -8.19 -3.54 -6.34
N CYS A 35 -7.38 -3.29 -5.31
CA CYS A 35 -7.32 -1.98 -4.65
C CYS A 35 -6.64 -0.91 -5.51
N ARG A 36 -5.75 -1.31 -6.44
CA ARG A 36 -5.12 -0.38 -7.39
C ARG A 36 -5.95 -0.19 -8.65
N ARG A 37 -6.91 -1.08 -8.93
CA ARG A 37 -7.69 -1.07 -10.18
C ARG A 37 -8.47 0.24 -10.34
N PRO A 38 -8.14 1.09 -11.32
CA PRO A 38 -8.83 2.37 -11.50
C PRO A 38 -10.31 2.17 -11.85
N PHE A 39 -11.13 3.16 -11.53
CA PHE A 39 -12.53 3.22 -11.94
C PHE A 39 -12.90 4.62 -12.44
N ASP A 40 -14.01 4.69 -13.18
CA ASP A 40 -14.51 5.93 -13.72
C ASP A 40 -15.80 6.34 -13.01
N CYS A 41 -16.06 7.65 -12.94
CA CYS A 41 -17.32 8.22 -12.52
C CYS A 41 -17.61 9.48 -13.34
N GLY A 42 -18.59 9.39 -14.24
CA GLY A 42 -18.91 10.44 -15.21
C GLY A 42 -17.71 10.88 -16.02
N ARG A 43 -17.39 12.18 -15.95
CA ARG A 43 -16.26 12.79 -16.67
C ARG A 43 -14.91 12.57 -15.98
N ILE A 44 -14.90 12.13 -14.73
CA ILE A 44 -13.67 11.84 -13.99
C ILE A 44 -13.29 10.39 -14.27
N LYS A 45 -12.12 10.21 -14.87
CA LYS A 45 -11.59 8.93 -15.34
C LYS A 45 -10.39 8.52 -14.50
N ASN A 46 -10.13 7.22 -14.44
CA ASN A 46 -8.95 6.66 -13.77
C ASN A 46 -8.82 7.03 -12.28
N ILE A 47 -9.94 7.05 -11.55
CA ILE A 47 -9.94 7.24 -10.10
C ILE A 47 -9.32 6.00 -9.43
N SER A 48 -8.30 6.21 -8.59
CA SER A 48 -7.55 5.14 -7.92
C SER A 48 -7.34 5.44 -6.43
N TYR A 49 -6.42 4.72 -5.78
CA TYR A 49 -5.99 4.99 -4.40
C TYR A 49 -5.76 6.50 -4.16
N PRO A 50 -6.19 7.08 -3.02
CA PRO A 50 -6.72 6.43 -1.81
C PRO A 50 -8.24 6.14 -1.82
N PHE A 51 -8.94 6.41 -2.92
CA PHE A 51 -10.41 6.37 -2.95
C PHE A 51 -10.99 4.96 -3.00
N LEU A 52 -12.05 4.73 -2.23
CA LEU A 52 -12.83 3.49 -2.22
C LEU A 52 -14.10 3.59 -3.08
N ARG A 53 -14.63 2.46 -3.51
CA ARG A 53 -15.94 2.34 -4.18
C ARG A 53 -16.75 1.24 -3.51
N ASP A 54 -18.08 1.33 -3.58
CA ASP A 54 -19.01 0.36 -2.99
C ASP A 54 -18.69 -1.11 -3.27
N ASN A 55 -18.15 -1.44 -4.45
CA ASN A 55 -17.84 -2.82 -4.86
C ASN A 55 -16.40 -3.27 -4.59
N ARG A 56 -15.59 -2.53 -3.84
CA ARG A 56 -14.23 -2.99 -3.48
C ARG A 56 -14.25 -3.85 -2.22
N PRO A 57 -13.48 -4.95 -2.18
CA PRO A 57 -13.40 -5.81 -1.01
C PRO A 57 -12.79 -5.06 0.19
N GLU A 58 -13.15 -5.49 1.41
CA GLU A 58 -12.74 -4.86 2.69
C GLU A 58 -11.24 -4.55 2.88
N PRO A 59 -10.25 -5.30 2.35
CA PRO A 59 -8.84 -4.94 2.55
C PRO A 59 -8.42 -3.65 1.83
N CYS A 60 -9.28 -3.05 1.01
CA CYS A 60 -8.91 -1.85 0.25
C CYS A 60 -9.17 -0.57 1.03
N GLY A 61 -8.12 0.27 1.11
CA GLY A 61 -8.15 1.70 1.43
C GLY A 61 -8.79 2.07 2.77
N ILE A 62 -9.16 3.35 2.89
CA ILE A 62 -9.62 3.97 4.14
C ILE A 62 -11.12 4.21 4.02
N PRO A 63 -11.97 3.71 4.94
CA PRO A 63 -13.43 3.84 4.86
C PRO A 63 -13.94 5.27 4.67
N GLU A 64 -13.25 6.26 5.23
CA GLU A 64 -13.54 7.69 5.16
C GLU A 64 -13.34 8.27 3.75
N PHE A 65 -12.58 7.60 2.89
CA PHE A 65 -12.32 7.99 1.50
C PHE A 65 -13.22 7.23 0.52
N LYS A 66 -14.34 6.68 1.00
CA LYS A 66 -15.32 6.01 0.16
C LYS A 66 -16.02 7.03 -0.75
N LEU A 67 -15.92 6.78 -2.05
CA LEU A 67 -16.64 7.49 -3.09
C LEU A 67 -17.87 6.70 -3.53
N THR A 68 -18.99 7.40 -3.64
CA THR A 68 -20.19 6.94 -4.34
C THR A 68 -20.30 7.69 -5.66
N CYS A 69 -20.72 7.02 -6.74
CA CYS A 69 -20.90 7.67 -8.04
C CYS A 69 -22.38 7.99 -8.24
N ARG A 70 -22.78 9.25 -8.06
CA ARG A 70 -24.18 9.63 -8.18
C ARG A 70 -24.56 9.76 -9.65
N ASP A 71 -25.64 9.08 -10.03
CA ASP A 71 -26.21 9.05 -11.39
C ASP A 71 -25.19 8.71 -12.48
N ASN A 72 -24.09 8.06 -12.10
CA ASN A 72 -22.92 7.81 -12.96
C ASN A 72 -22.28 9.09 -13.55
N GLU A 73 -22.51 10.26 -12.95
CA GLU A 73 -22.07 11.57 -13.46
C GLU A 73 -21.02 12.25 -12.57
N TYR A 74 -21.14 12.17 -11.24
CA TYR A 74 -20.24 12.87 -10.31
C TYR A 74 -19.92 12.05 -9.06
N PRO A 75 -18.62 11.98 -8.68
CA PRO A 75 -18.22 11.27 -7.46
C PRO A 75 -18.51 12.09 -6.22
N ILE A 76 -19.01 11.43 -5.17
CA ILE A 76 -19.35 12.03 -3.88
C ILE A 76 -18.58 11.30 -2.78
N ILE A 77 -17.84 12.05 -1.98
CA ILE A 77 -17.21 11.57 -0.76
C ILE A 77 -18.15 11.82 0.43
N SER A 78 -18.38 10.81 1.26
CA SER A 78 -19.16 10.94 2.49
C SER A 78 -18.23 10.91 3.69
N LEU A 79 -17.95 12.09 4.25
CA LEU A 79 -17.18 12.22 5.48
C LEU A 79 -18.11 11.91 6.65
N LYS A 80 -17.79 10.87 7.44
CA LYS A 80 -18.45 10.62 8.72
C LYS A 80 -17.71 11.42 9.80
N ASN A 81 -18.47 12.11 10.63
CA ASN A 81 -17.98 12.85 11.79
C ASN A 81 -18.04 11.99 13.05
#